data_AF-A0A7X7JX81-F1
#
_entry.id   AF-A0A7X7JX81-F1
#
_cell.length_a   1.000
_cell.length_b   1.000
_cell.length_c   1.000
_cell.angle_alpha   90.00
_cell.angle_beta   90.00
_cell.angle_gamma   90.00
#
_symmetry.space_group_name_H-M   'P 1'
#
loop_
_entity.id
_entity.type
_entity.pdbx_description
1 polymer ?
#
loop_
_entity_poly.entity_id
_entity_poly.type
_entity_poly.pdbx_seq_one_letter_code
_entity_poly.pdbx_strand_id
1 'polypeptide(L)'
;MDYAVDYAVLARAGQKAQGLGTDMSATMRDMRLDDVPFAVPGSLSASAASHIDAKWQAASDELARLLARHAAALAETAADYRRIEDTAEEAAQKFFGGIG
;
A
#
# COMPACT_ATOMS: atom_id res chain seq x y z
N MET A 1 -21.86 15.07 18.14
CA MET A 1 -20.77 14.06 18.16
C MET A 1 -20.27 13.99 16.74
N ASP A 2 -19.17 14.69 16.47
CA ASP A 2 -18.56 14.78 15.14
C ASP A 2 -17.71 13.51 14.92
N TYR A 3 -18.37 12.45 14.48
CA TYR A 3 -17.73 11.20 14.06
C TYR A 3 -17.22 11.30 12.62
N ALA A 4 -16.89 12.50 12.14
CA ALA A 4 -16.14 12.68 10.91
C ALA A 4 -14.73 12.11 11.12
N VAL A 5 -14.63 10.77 11.12
CA VAL A 5 -13.42 10.13 10.64
C VAL A 5 -13.19 10.77 9.30
N ASP A 6 -12.13 11.57 9.19
CA ASP A 6 -11.80 12.26 7.95
C ASP A 6 -11.37 11.19 6.93
N TYR A 7 -12.36 10.54 6.32
CA TYR A 7 -12.17 9.46 5.36
C TYR A 7 -11.37 9.95 4.16
N ALA A 8 -11.31 11.27 3.93
CA ALA A 8 -10.39 11.88 2.99
C ALA A 8 -8.92 11.76 3.43
N VAL A 9 -8.62 11.82 4.73
CA VAL A 9 -7.29 11.53 5.29
C VAL A 9 -6.93 10.06 5.12
N LEU A 10 -7.87 9.13 5.39
CA LEU A 10 -7.64 7.69 5.18
C LEU A 10 -7.42 7.36 3.70
N ALA A 11 -8.24 7.92 2.81
CA ALA A 11 -8.09 7.76 1.36
C ALA A 11 -6.75 8.34 0.87
N ARG A 12 -6.36 9.52 1.35
CA ARG A 12 -5.06 10.14 1.03
C ARG A 12 -3.89 9.32 1.56
N ALA A 13 -4.00 8.76 2.76
CA ALA A 13 -2.99 7.86 3.33
C ALA A 13 -2.87 6.58 2.50
N GLY A 14 -3.99 6.00 2.05
CA GLY A 14 -4.00 4.85 1.15
C GLY A 14 -3.33 5.14 -0.20
N GLN A 15 -3.65 6.27 -0.83
CA GLN A 15 -2.99 6.72 -2.06
C GLN A 15 -1.49 6.92 -1.88
N LYS A 16 -1.07 7.53 -0.76
CA LYS A 16 0.35 7.72 -0.44
C LYS A 16 1.06 6.39 -0.24
N ALA A 17 0.45 5.43 0.47
CA ALA A 17 1.00 4.10 0.68
C ALA A 17 1.14 3.32 -0.64
N GLN A 18 0.18 3.48 -1.55
CA GLN A 18 0.24 2.90 -2.89
C GLN A 18 1.38 3.49 -3.71
N GLY A 19 1.49 4.83 -3.77
CA GLY A 19 2.58 5.51 -4.48
C GLY A 19 3.95 5.13 -3.94
N LEU A 20 4.09 5.11 -2.61
CA LEU A 20 5.32 4.67 -1.95
C LEU A 20 5.66 3.21 -2.31
N GLY A 21 4.67 2.32 -2.36
CA GLY A 21 4.88 0.93 -2.79
C GLY A 21 5.41 0.82 -4.22
N THR A 22 4.91 1.64 -5.13
CA THR A 22 5.41 1.70 -6.52
C THR A 22 6.84 2.24 -6.58
N ASP A 23 7.13 3.36 -5.92
CA ASP A 23 8.46 3.99 -5.91
C ASP A 23 9.51 3.09 -5.25
N MET A 24 9.14 2.42 -4.15
CA MET A 24 10.00 1.47 -3.47
C MET A 24 10.26 0.24 -4.34
N SER A 25 9.27 -0.29 -5.06
CA SER A 25 9.48 -1.43 -5.94
C SER A 25 10.48 -1.10 -7.06
N ALA A 26 10.40 0.10 -7.65
CA ALA A 26 11.36 0.57 -8.64
C ALA A 26 12.76 0.71 -8.04
N THR A 27 12.89 1.43 -6.93
CA THR A 27 14.18 1.66 -6.25
C THR A 27 14.85 0.35 -5.82
N MET A 28 14.07 -0.62 -5.33
CA MET A 28 14.58 -1.92 -4.91
C MET A 28 15.08 -2.75 -6.10
N ARG A 29 14.48 -2.64 -7.29
CA ARG A 29 14.97 -3.30 -8.49
C ARG A 29 16.31 -2.73 -8.95
N ASP A 30 16.51 -1.42 -8.82
CA ASP A 30 17.77 -0.77 -9.21
C ASP A 30 18.94 -1.13 -8.28
N MET A 31 18.66 -1.52 -7.03
CA MET A 31 19.67 -1.94 -6.05
C MET A 31 20.10 -3.41 -6.18
N ARG A 32 19.62 -4.13 -7.18
CA ARG A 32 19.96 -5.54 -7.39
C ARG A 32 21.44 -5.73 -7.67
N LEU A 33 21.97 -6.87 -7.24
CA LEU A 33 23.37 -7.26 -7.45
C LEU A 33 23.49 -8.28 -8.59
N ASP A 34 22.63 -8.14 -9.61
CA ASP A 34 22.53 -9.08 -10.73
C ASP A 34 23.72 -9.00 -11.69
N ASP A 35 24.46 -7.90 -11.71
CA ASP A 35 25.68 -7.74 -12.51
C ASP A 35 26.91 -8.45 -11.92
N VAL A 36 26.97 -8.66 -10.60
CA VAL A 36 28.14 -9.22 -9.91
C VAL A 36 28.43 -10.68 -10.33
N PRO A 37 27.42 -11.58 -10.43
CA PRO A 37 27.62 -12.93 -10.95
C PRO A 37 28.15 -12.97 -12.38
N PHE A 38 27.81 -12.00 -13.22
CA PHE A 38 28.33 -11.91 -14.60
C PHE A 38 29.76 -11.38 -14.66
N ALA A 39 30.15 -10.51 -13.73
CA ALA A 39 31.50 -9.93 -13.67
C ALA A 39 32.57 -10.93 -13.21
N VAL A 40 32.22 -11.90 -12.35
CA VAL A 40 33.18 -12.90 -11.82
C VAL A 40 32.59 -14.33 -11.84
N PRO A 41 32.39 -14.93 -13.02
CA PRO A 41 31.77 -16.24 -13.16
C PRO A 41 32.55 -17.34 -12.41
N GLY A 42 31.84 -18.19 -11.68
CA GLY A 42 32.44 -19.34 -10.98
C GLY A 42 33.20 -19.02 -9.68
N SER A 43 33.26 -17.75 -9.27
CA SER A 43 33.84 -17.38 -7.98
C SER A 43 32.87 -17.65 -6.81
N LEU A 44 33.41 -17.86 -5.60
CA LEU A 44 32.60 -17.91 -4.38
C LEU A 44 31.81 -16.60 -4.17
N SER A 45 32.36 -15.47 -4.62
CA SER A 45 31.72 -14.16 -4.60
C SER A 45 30.50 -14.09 -5.51
N ALA A 46 30.51 -14.75 -6.68
CA ALA A 46 29.34 -14.82 -7.55
C ALA A 46 28.20 -15.63 -6.92
N SER A 47 28.50 -16.76 -6.29
CA SER A 47 27.49 -17.55 -5.56
C SER A 47 26.88 -16.77 -4.39
N ALA A 48 27.73 -16.09 -3.61
CA ALA A 48 27.27 -15.23 -2.52
C ALA A 48 26.41 -14.06 -3.04
N ALA A 49 26.81 -13.41 -4.14
CA ALA A 49 26.05 -12.34 -4.77
C ALA A 49 24.67 -12.81 -5.26
N SER A 50 24.59 -13.94 -5.96
CA SER A 50 23.30 -14.51 -6.39
C SER A 50 22.38 -14.84 -5.22
N HIS A 51 22.93 -15.37 -4.12
CA HIS A 51 22.14 -15.68 -2.92
C HIS A 51 21.61 -14.41 -2.23
N ILE A 52 22.43 -13.36 -2.18
CA ILE A 52 22.02 -12.07 -1.63
C ILE A 52 20.97 -11.41 -2.53
N ASP A 53 21.15 -11.44 -3.85
CA ASP A 53 20.19 -10.91 -4.83
C ASP A 53 18.83 -11.60 -4.71
N ALA A 54 18.80 -12.93 -4.60
CA ALA A 54 17.55 -13.67 -4.43
C ALA A 54 16.80 -13.30 -3.13
N LYS A 55 17.53 -13.15 -2.01
CA LYS A 55 16.95 -12.70 -0.74
C LYS A 55 16.43 -11.27 -0.83
N TRP A 56 17.18 -10.41 -1.49
CA TRP A 56 16.82 -9.02 -1.72
C TRP A 56 15.53 -8.90 -2.53
N GLN A 57 15.43 -9.65 -3.63
CA GLN A 57 14.22 -9.70 -4.46
C GLN A 57 13.01 -10.17 -3.66
N ALA A 58 13.14 -11.28 -2.93
CA ALA A 58 12.05 -11.82 -2.12
C ALA A 58 11.56 -10.84 -1.03
N ALA A 59 12.48 -10.16 -0.34
CA ALA A 59 12.15 -9.17 0.67
C ALA A 59 11.48 -7.92 0.07
N SER A 60 11.95 -7.49 -1.12
CA SER A 60 11.39 -6.35 -1.84
C SER A 60 9.95 -6.61 -2.31
N ASP A 61 9.70 -7.81 -2.84
CA ASP A 61 8.37 -8.23 -3.27
C ASP A 61 7.39 -8.39 -2.09
N GLU A 62 7.87 -8.90 -0.95
CA GLU A 62 7.10 -8.96 0.31
C GLU A 62 6.68 -7.56 0.76
N LEU A 63 7.62 -6.63 0.80
CA LEU A 63 7.37 -5.25 1.23
C LEU A 63 6.37 -4.54 0.33
N ALA A 64 6.53 -4.65 -0.99
CA ALA A 64 5.60 -4.10 -1.97
C ALA A 64 4.17 -4.65 -1.76
N ARG A 65 4.05 -5.96 -1.52
CA ARG A 65 2.75 -6.60 -1.24
C ARG A 65 2.14 -6.14 0.07
N LEU A 66 2.92 -5.98 1.15
CA LEU A 66 2.42 -5.49 2.43
C LEU A 66 1.92 -4.04 2.32
N LEU A 67 2.65 -3.17 1.60
CA LEU A 67 2.22 -1.79 1.33
C LEU A 67 0.92 -1.76 0.51
N ALA A 68 0.81 -2.59 -0.53
CA ALA A 68 -0.41 -2.69 -1.33
C ALA A 68 -1.61 -3.16 -0.49
N ARG A 69 -1.43 -4.15 0.39
CA ARG A 69 -2.48 -4.61 1.32
C ARG A 69 -2.91 -3.52 2.29
N HIS A 70 -1.95 -2.77 2.84
CA HIS A 70 -2.24 -1.67 3.75
C HIS A 70 -3.01 -0.54 3.05
N ALA A 71 -2.59 -0.17 1.83
CA ALA A 71 -3.29 0.82 1.01
C ALA A 71 -4.74 0.39 0.72
N ALA A 72 -4.96 -0.88 0.38
CA ALA A 72 -6.29 -1.42 0.13
C ALA A 72 -7.19 -1.37 1.38
N ALA A 73 -6.66 -1.75 2.55
CA ALA A 73 -7.40 -1.70 3.81
C ALA A 73 -7.81 -0.27 4.20
N LEU A 74 -6.94 0.72 3.96
CA LEU A 74 -7.26 2.13 4.18
C LEU A 74 -8.37 2.63 3.25
N ALA A 75 -8.33 2.22 1.97
CA ALA A 75 -9.36 2.57 1.00
C ALA A 75 -10.71 1.93 1.32
N GLU A 76 -10.71 0.66 1.73
CA GLU A 76 -11.93 -0.06 2.17
C GLU A 76 -12.53 0.61 3.41
N THR A 77 -11.69 0.91 4.41
CA THR A 77 -12.14 1.61 5.63
C THR A 77 -12.75 2.97 5.31
N ALA A 78 -12.11 3.76 4.43
CA ALA A 78 -12.65 5.06 4.00
C ALA A 78 -14.00 4.92 3.28
N ALA A 79 -14.16 3.90 2.44
CA ALA A 79 -15.41 3.63 1.73
C ALA A 79 -16.54 3.21 2.67
N ASP A 80 -16.23 2.41 3.69
CA ASP A 80 -17.20 1.97 4.68
C ASP A 80 -17.70 3.12 5.56
N TYR A 81 -16.80 4.00 6.01
CA TYR A 81 -17.20 5.20 6.76
C TYR A 81 -18.12 6.10 5.94
N ARG A 82 -17.79 6.35 4.67
CA ARG A 82 -18.65 7.14 3.78
C ARG A 82 -20.04 6.53 3.62
N ARG A 83 -20.14 5.21 3.46
CA ARG A 83 -21.44 4.52 3.34
C ARG A 83 -22.29 4.67 4.60
N ILE A 84 -21.66 4.62 5.77
CA ILE A 84 -22.35 4.81 7.07
C ILE A 84 -22.86 6.25 7.19
N GLU A 85 -22.06 7.24 6.82
CA GLU A 85 -22.50 8.65 6.80
C GLU A 85 -23.66 8.88 5.83
N ASP A 86 -23.56 8.39 4.58
CA ASP A 86 -24.65 8.51 3.59
C ASP A 86 -25.95 7.88 4.12
N THR A 87 -25.85 6.71 4.75
CA THR A 87 -27.01 6.03 5.37
C THR A 87 -27.59 6.83 6.54
N ALA A 88 -26.73 7.43 7.37
CA ALA A 88 -27.15 8.25 8.50
C ALA A 88 -27.81 9.57 8.05
N GLU A 89 -27.28 10.21 7.00
CA GLU A 89 -27.87 11.40 6.39
C GLU A 89 -29.25 11.10 5.78
N GLU A 90 -29.39 10.00 5.03
CA GLU A 90 -30.69 9.57 4.49
C GLU A 90 -31.71 9.30 5.60
N ALA A 91 -31.30 8.64 6.68
CA ALA A 91 -32.16 8.37 7.83
C ALA A 91 -32.58 9.68 8.53
N ALA A 92 -31.64 10.61 8.72
CA ALA A 92 -31.92 11.92 9.30
C ALA A 92 -32.87 12.75 8.42
N GLN A 93 -32.66 12.76 7.10
CA GLN A 93 -33.56 13.44 6.15
C GLN A 93 -34.97 12.84 6.17
N LYS A 94 -35.11 11.51 6.22
CA LYS A 94 -36.42 10.85 6.34
C LYS A 94 -37.11 11.17 7.66
N PHE A 95 -36.36 11.25 8.75
CA PHE A 95 -36.90 11.49 10.08
C PHE A 95 -37.28 12.97 10.32
N PHE A 96 -36.43 13.91 9.90
CA PHE A 96 -36.63 15.35 10.13
C PHE A 96 -37.30 16.07 8.95
N GLY A 97 -37.11 15.60 7.71
CA GLY A 97 -37.74 16.16 6.51
C GLY A 97 -39.21 15.78 6.32
N GLY A 98 -39.73 14.81 7.08
CA GLY A 98 -41.15 14.45 7.13
C GLY A 98 -41.99 15.23 8.15
N ILE A 99 -41.38 16.17 8.89
CA ILE A 99 -42.04 17.02 9.90
C ILE A 99 -42.31 18.44 9.34
N GLY A 100 -42.28 18.61 8.02
CA GLY A 100 -42.58 19.85 7.31
C GLY A 100 -43.94 19.82 6.63
#